data_AF-A0A7X1GMA5-F1
#
_entry.id   AF-A0A7X1GMA5-F1
#
_cell.length_a   1.000
_cell.length_b   1.000
_cell.length_c   1.000
_cell.angle_alpha   90.00
_cell.angle_beta   90.00
_cell.angle_gamma   90.00
#
_symmetry.space_group_name_H-M   'P 1'
#
loop_
_entity.id
_entity.type
_entity.pdbx_description
1 polymer ?
#
loop_
_entity_poly.entity_id
_entity_poly.type
_entity_poly.pdbx_seq_one_letter_code
_entity_poly.pdbx_strand_id
1 'polypeptide(L)'
;MSEKAEIIKLKPSDVEHVEKIRMQLDSGRQVMVHSSEKDELIEIAETDGEIIMKVRMTDNGPVISVCGAHLELKSTETIALEAKKIKIKAKEKVVVESNGGLEIDSSKKMAIHSNNDICVAGKIIHLN
;
A
#
# COMPACT_ATOMS: atom_id res chain seq x y z
N MET A 1 -33.34 -40.76 -38.41
CA MET A 1 -33.04 -40.41 -37.01
C MET A 1 -31.97 -39.33 -37.03
N SER A 2 -32.34 -38.05 -36.85
CA SER A 2 -31.40 -36.93 -36.75
C SER A 2 -31.92 -36.05 -35.62
N GLU A 3 -31.22 -36.10 -34.49
CA GLU A 3 -31.57 -35.34 -33.28
C GLU A 3 -31.27 -33.86 -33.51
N LYS A 4 -32.30 -33.02 -33.34
CA LYS A 4 -32.17 -31.57 -33.38
C LYS A 4 -31.43 -31.10 -32.14
N ALA A 5 -30.33 -30.37 -32.31
CA ALA A 5 -29.66 -29.67 -31.23
C ALA A 5 -30.58 -28.55 -30.69
N GLU A 6 -30.88 -28.60 -29.40
CA GLU A 6 -31.67 -27.60 -28.71
C GLU A 6 -30.74 -26.47 -28.25
N ILE A 7 -30.92 -25.27 -28.81
CA ILE A 7 -30.13 -24.09 -28.47
C ILE A 7 -30.61 -23.59 -27.11
N ILE A 8 -29.85 -23.87 -26.05
CA ILE A 8 -30.07 -23.29 -24.73
C ILE A 8 -29.74 -21.80 -24.81
N LYS A 9 -30.78 -20.95 -24.88
CA LYS A 9 -30.65 -19.51 -24.62
C LYS A 9 -30.33 -19.34 -23.13
N LEU A 10 -29.06 -19.14 -22.82
CA LEU A 10 -28.65 -18.63 -21.51
C LEU A 10 -29.33 -17.27 -21.30
N LYS A 11 -30.25 -17.19 -20.33
CA LYS A 11 -30.76 -15.91 -19.85
C LYS A 11 -29.61 -15.20 -19.15
N PRO A 12 -29.36 -13.90 -19.41
CA PRO A 12 -28.41 -13.11 -18.64
C PRO A 12 -29.06 -12.81 -17.28
N SER A 13 -29.14 -13.80 -16.41
CA SER A 13 -29.45 -13.61 -14.99
C SER A 13 -28.12 -13.44 -14.25
N ASP A 14 -27.99 -12.28 -13.61
CA ASP A 14 -26.95 -11.89 -12.65
C ASP A 14 -25.60 -11.49 -13.24
N VAL A 15 -25.61 -10.57 -14.21
CA VAL A 15 -24.41 -9.78 -14.51
C VAL A 15 -24.30 -8.71 -13.41
N GLU A 16 -23.47 -8.97 -12.40
CA GLU A 16 -22.99 -7.94 -11.46
C GLU A 16 -22.66 -6.68 -12.29
N HIS A 17 -23.28 -5.54 -11.95
CA HIS A 17 -22.95 -4.28 -12.61
C HIS A 17 -21.53 -3.89 -12.18
N VAL A 18 -20.55 -4.33 -12.96
CA VAL A 18 -19.16 -3.94 -12.76
C VAL A 18 -18.92 -2.69 -13.58
N GLU A 19 -18.99 -1.53 -12.95
CA GLU A 19 -18.53 -0.30 -13.57
C GLU A 19 -17.00 -0.33 -13.60
N LYS A 20 -16.45 -0.35 -14.83
CA LYS A 20 -15.01 -0.27 -15.07
C LYS A 20 -14.69 1.04 -15.77
N ILE A 21 -14.07 1.96 -15.06
CA ILE A 21 -13.55 3.20 -15.63
C ILE A 21 -12.06 3.00 -15.90
N ARG A 22 -11.62 3.34 -17.10
CA ARG A 22 -10.19 3.33 -17.49
C ARG A 22 -9.81 4.69 -18.03
N MET A 23 -8.69 5.20 -17.56
CA MET A 23 -8.13 6.48 -17.99
C MET A 23 -6.66 6.28 -18.35
N GLN A 24 -6.27 6.71 -19.55
CA GLN A 24 -4.84 6.87 -19.88
C GLN A 24 -4.34 8.21 -19.38
N LEU A 25 -3.16 8.18 -18.77
CA LEU A 25 -2.40 9.37 -18.41
C LEU A 25 -1.42 9.70 -19.55
N ASP A 26 -1.04 10.99 -19.67
CA ASP A 26 -0.06 11.44 -20.67
C ASP A 26 1.31 10.77 -20.53
N SER A 27 1.61 10.26 -19.34
CA SER A 27 2.82 9.47 -19.07
C SER A 27 2.81 8.06 -19.69
N GLY A 28 1.69 7.63 -20.29
CA GLY A 28 1.47 6.27 -20.79
C GLY A 28 0.96 5.29 -19.74
N ARG A 29 0.96 5.67 -18.46
CA ARG A 29 0.36 4.89 -17.36
C ARG A 29 -1.16 4.87 -17.43
N GLN A 30 -1.75 3.83 -16.87
CA GLN A 30 -3.19 3.65 -16.83
C GLN A 30 -3.72 3.73 -15.40
N VAL A 31 -4.83 4.45 -15.21
CA VAL A 31 -5.64 4.37 -13.99
C VAL A 31 -6.88 3.54 -14.29
N MET A 32 -7.16 2.55 -13.43
CA MET A 32 -8.33 1.70 -13.52
C MET A 32 -9.13 1.80 -12.22
N VAL A 33 -10.43 2.03 -12.35
CA VAL A 33 -11.38 1.96 -11.24
C VAL A 33 -12.36 0.85 -11.52
N HIS A 34 -12.50 -0.06 -10.57
CA HIS A 34 -13.45 -1.15 -10.57
C HIS A 34 -14.39 -0.94 -9.38
N SER A 35 -15.68 -0.84 -9.65
CA SER A 35 -16.72 -0.84 -8.63
C SER A 35 -17.73 -1.92 -8.95
N SER A 36 -17.95 -2.82 -8.00
CA SER A 36 -19.04 -3.79 -7.98
C SER A 36 -19.63 -3.88 -6.57
N GLU A 37 -20.72 -4.62 -6.40
CA GLU A 37 -21.33 -4.85 -5.07
C GLU A 37 -20.39 -5.51 -4.05
N LYS A 38 -19.30 -6.15 -4.51
CA LYS A 38 -18.39 -6.95 -3.67
C LYS A 38 -16.94 -6.46 -3.66
N ASP A 39 -16.54 -5.62 -4.61
CA ASP A 39 -15.15 -5.17 -4.71
C ASP A 39 -15.12 -3.74 -5.26
N GLU A 40 -14.52 -2.84 -4.49
CA GLU A 40 -14.15 -1.50 -4.94
C GLU A 40 -12.64 -1.39 -4.94
N LEU A 41 -12.08 -1.06 -6.09
CA LEU A 41 -10.66 -1.20 -6.37
C LEU A 41 -10.19 -0.08 -7.32
N ILE A 42 -9.13 0.60 -6.92
CA ILE A 42 -8.41 1.58 -7.74
C ILE A 42 -7.00 1.04 -7.99
N GLU A 43 -6.59 1.01 -9.25
CA GLU A 43 -5.26 0.54 -9.66
C GLU A 43 -4.57 1.57 -10.56
N ILE A 44 -3.26 1.70 -10.39
CA ILE A 44 -2.39 2.42 -11.31
C ILE A 44 -1.40 1.41 -11.89
N ALA A 45 -1.38 1.28 -13.21
CA ALA A 45 -0.48 0.40 -13.94
C ALA A 45 0.56 1.20 -14.75
N GLU A 46 1.77 0.65 -14.81
CA GLU A 46 2.84 1.12 -15.69
C GLU A 46 2.55 0.80 -17.16
N THR A 47 3.38 1.34 -18.06
CA THR A 47 3.24 1.16 -19.52
C THR A 47 3.35 -0.30 -19.97
N ASP A 48 4.01 -1.15 -19.18
CA ASP A 48 4.14 -2.59 -19.40
C ASP A 48 2.99 -3.41 -18.78
N GLY A 49 2.07 -2.76 -18.06
CA GLY A 49 0.95 -3.37 -17.38
C GLY A 49 1.22 -3.79 -15.92
N GLU A 50 2.42 -3.57 -15.37
CA GLU A 50 2.68 -3.84 -13.96
C GLU A 50 1.88 -2.88 -13.05
N ILE A 51 1.17 -3.43 -12.06
CA ILE A 51 0.41 -2.61 -11.10
C ILE A 51 1.36 -2.05 -10.05
N ILE A 52 1.53 -0.72 -10.04
CA ILE A 52 2.42 -0.03 -9.09
C ILE A 52 1.71 0.47 -7.85
N MET A 53 0.41 0.65 -7.92
CA MET A 53 -0.41 1.08 -6.79
C MET A 53 -1.78 0.44 -6.86
N LYS A 54 -2.28 0.00 -5.71
CA LYS A 54 -3.58 -0.60 -5.53
C LYS A 54 -4.24 -0.05 -4.27
N VAL A 55 -5.47 0.42 -4.39
CA VAL A 55 -6.33 0.76 -3.25
C VAL A 55 -7.53 -0.17 -3.31
N ARG A 56 -7.67 -1.05 -2.33
CA ARG A 56 -8.81 -1.97 -2.21
C ARG A 56 -9.67 -1.58 -1.03
N MET A 57 -10.95 -1.34 -1.25
CA MET A 57 -11.88 -1.14 -0.14
C MET A 57 -12.21 -2.51 0.47
N THR A 58 -12.16 -2.60 1.79
CA THR A 58 -12.51 -3.79 2.54
C THR A 58 -13.46 -3.43 3.68
N ASP A 59 -14.11 -4.42 4.29
CA ASP A 59 -14.98 -4.20 5.45
C ASP A 59 -14.26 -3.53 6.63
N ASN A 60 -12.93 -3.65 6.70
CA ASN A 60 -12.08 -3.02 7.72
C ASN A 60 -11.52 -1.65 7.29
N GLY A 61 -11.97 -1.13 6.13
CA GLY A 61 -11.46 0.09 5.52
C GLY A 61 -10.54 -0.14 4.32
N PRO A 62 -10.04 0.93 3.69
CA PRO A 62 -9.17 0.85 2.52
C PRO A 62 -7.80 0.25 2.85
N VAL A 63 -7.33 -0.65 1.98
CA VAL A 63 -5.96 -1.17 1.99
C VAL A 63 -5.21 -0.59 0.80
N ILE A 64 -4.16 0.18 1.09
CA ILE A 64 -3.26 0.76 0.08
C ILE A 64 -2.02 -0.12 -0.03
N SER A 65 -1.70 -0.55 -1.25
CA SER A 65 -0.48 -1.28 -1.57
C SER A 65 0.27 -0.55 -2.68
N VAL A 66 1.56 -0.35 -2.50
CA VAL A 66 2.44 0.27 -3.50
C VAL A 66 3.58 -0.70 -3.77
N CYS A 67 3.82 -0.98 -5.05
CA CYS A 67 4.91 -1.81 -5.52
C CYS A 67 5.63 -1.02 -6.61
N GLY A 68 6.76 -0.41 -6.29
CA GLY A 68 7.49 0.41 -7.25
C GLY A 68 8.94 0.57 -6.85
N ALA A 69 9.72 1.19 -7.73
CA ALA A 69 11.14 1.44 -7.49
C ALA A 69 11.37 2.39 -6.32
N HIS A 70 10.46 3.34 -6.08
CA HIS A 70 10.61 4.38 -5.06
C HIS A 70 9.26 4.87 -4.52
N LEU A 71 9.17 5.05 -3.20
CA LEU A 71 8.05 5.71 -2.52
C LEU A 71 8.62 6.87 -1.70
N GLU A 72 8.08 8.07 -1.91
CA GLU A 72 8.48 9.28 -1.20
C GLU A 72 7.26 9.94 -0.54
N LEU A 73 7.37 10.27 0.74
CA LEU A 73 6.38 11.04 1.49
C LEU A 73 7.03 12.36 1.92
N LYS A 74 6.51 13.48 1.41
CA LYS A 74 6.95 14.84 1.74
C LYS A 74 5.78 15.63 2.32
N SER A 75 6.05 16.38 3.38
CA SER A 75 5.09 17.31 3.99
C SER A 75 5.80 18.60 4.34
N THR A 76 5.11 19.73 4.20
CA THR A 76 5.61 21.05 4.59
C THR A 76 5.51 21.27 6.10
N GLU A 77 4.69 20.48 6.78
CA GLU A 77 4.44 20.62 8.22
C GLU A 77 4.68 19.29 8.93
N THR A 78 3.73 18.36 8.85
CA THR A 78 3.76 17.11 9.64
C THR A 78 3.39 15.90 8.78
N ILE A 79 4.05 14.77 9.06
CA ILE A 79 3.60 13.43 8.70
C ILE A 79 3.30 12.69 10.00
N ALA A 80 2.04 12.33 10.24
CA ALA A 80 1.62 11.58 11.42
C ALA A 80 1.24 10.14 11.03
N LEU A 81 1.73 9.17 11.79
CA LEU A 81 1.39 7.75 11.62
C LEU A 81 0.74 7.26 12.91
N GLU A 82 -0.56 6.96 12.87
CA GLU A 82 -1.31 6.44 14.00
C GLU A 82 -1.86 5.05 13.65
N ALA A 83 -1.49 4.05 14.45
CA ALA A 83 -1.97 2.69 14.29
C ALA A 83 -1.79 1.89 15.58
N LYS A 84 -2.57 0.80 15.74
CA LYS A 84 -2.30 -0.20 16.79
C LYS A 84 -0.89 -0.79 16.69
N LYS A 85 -0.32 -0.85 15.48
CA LYS A 85 1.03 -1.35 15.21
C LYS A 85 1.59 -0.72 13.94
N ILE A 86 2.80 -0.17 14.04
CA ILE A 86 3.61 0.25 12.90
C ILE A 86 4.79 -0.74 12.78
N LYS A 87 5.05 -1.24 11.56
CA LYS A 87 6.17 -2.13 11.27
C LYS A 87 6.94 -1.60 10.06
N ILE A 88 8.20 -1.25 10.28
CA ILE A 88 9.13 -0.84 9.23
C ILE A 88 10.11 -1.99 9.02
N LYS A 89 10.28 -2.42 7.78
CA LYS A 89 11.24 -3.47 7.40
C LYS A 89 11.96 -3.03 6.13
N ALA A 90 13.29 -2.97 6.19
CA ALA A 90 14.15 -2.79 5.02
C ALA A 90 15.01 -4.03 4.82
N LYS A 91 15.43 -4.29 3.57
CA LYS A 91 16.42 -5.33 3.26
C LYS A 91 17.85 -4.87 3.56
N GLU A 92 18.15 -3.60 3.31
CA GLU A 92 19.50 -3.06 3.41
C GLU A 92 19.65 -2.11 4.60
N LYS A 93 18.89 -1.00 4.62
CA LYS A 93 19.06 0.04 5.63
C LYS A 93 17.74 0.77 5.94
N VAL A 94 17.55 1.13 7.20
CA VAL A 94 16.61 2.18 7.63
C VAL A 94 17.43 3.33 8.18
N VAL A 95 17.12 4.56 7.76
CA VAL A 95 17.76 5.79 8.25
C VAL A 95 16.66 6.69 8.81
N VAL A 96 16.86 7.20 10.02
CA VAL A 96 16.00 8.21 10.65
C VAL A 96 16.90 9.37 11.02
N GLU A 97 16.66 10.52 10.41
CA GLU A 97 17.47 11.73 10.57
C GLU A 97 16.56 12.90 10.96
N SER A 98 17.06 13.76 11.83
CA SER A 98 16.43 15.03 12.19
C SER A 98 17.51 16.09 12.29
N ASN A 99 17.27 17.25 11.68
CA ASN A 99 18.15 18.41 11.80
C ASN A 99 18.04 19.09 13.18
N GLY A 100 16.94 18.86 13.90
CA GLY A 100 16.69 19.36 15.24
C GLY A 100 16.87 18.26 16.28
N GLY A 101 15.80 17.95 17.01
CA GLY A 101 15.74 16.83 17.95
C GLY A 101 15.13 15.57 17.34
N LEU A 102 15.50 14.41 17.88
CA LEU A 102 14.80 13.14 17.69
C LEU A 102 14.38 12.63 19.07
N GLU A 103 13.08 12.47 19.27
CA GLU A 103 12.49 11.96 20.51
C GLU A 103 11.85 10.60 20.23
N ILE A 104 12.14 9.62 21.09
CA ILE A 104 11.58 8.27 21.01
C ILE A 104 11.11 7.89 22.41
N ASP A 105 9.79 7.85 22.58
CA ASP A 105 9.18 7.51 23.87
C ASP A 105 8.44 6.19 23.84
N SER A 106 8.48 5.51 24.97
CA SER A 106 7.66 4.34 25.24
C SER A 106 7.23 4.36 26.70
N SER A 107 5.92 4.26 26.94
CA SER A 107 5.38 4.11 28.30
C SER A 107 5.66 2.75 28.93
N LYS A 108 6.19 1.80 28.14
CA LYS A 108 6.59 0.46 28.56
C LYS A 108 8.01 0.18 28.08
N LYS A 109 8.33 -1.08 27.79
CA LYS A 109 9.65 -1.52 27.34
C LYS A 109 10.01 -0.98 25.95
N MET A 110 11.15 -0.30 25.85
CA MET A 110 11.91 -0.14 24.61
C MET A 110 13.01 -1.20 24.54
N ALA A 111 13.30 -1.74 23.36
CA ALA A 111 14.37 -2.72 23.19
C ALA A 111 15.07 -2.52 21.84
N ILE A 112 16.40 -2.48 21.87
CA ILE A 112 17.27 -2.40 20.70
C ILE A 112 18.10 -3.67 20.68
N HIS A 113 18.10 -4.38 19.55
CA HIS A 113 18.84 -5.62 19.38
C HIS A 113 19.69 -5.52 18.10
N SER A 114 20.95 -5.92 18.22
CA SER A 114 21.88 -6.09 17.10
C SER A 114 22.58 -7.44 17.27
N ASN A 115 22.83 -8.14 16.16
CA ASN A 115 23.67 -9.34 16.19
C ASN A 115 25.16 -8.98 16.23
N ASN A 116 25.50 -7.71 16.00
CA ASN A 116 26.84 -7.17 16.07
C ASN A 116 26.80 -5.98 17.05
N ASP A 117 27.35 -4.83 16.66
CA ASP A 117 27.48 -3.69 17.54
C ASP A 117 26.22 -2.81 17.60
N ILE A 118 26.07 -2.15 18.74
CA ILE A 118 25.21 -0.97 18.92
C ILE A 118 26.16 0.17 19.29
N CYS A 119 26.25 1.18 18.42
CA CYS A 119 27.09 2.35 18.63
C CYS A 119 26.22 3.54 19.04
N VAL A 120 26.47 4.09 20.23
CA VAL A 120 25.84 5.33 20.70
C VAL A 120 26.95 6.35 20.90
N ALA A 121 26.86 7.47 20.17
CA ALA A 121 27.83 8.54 20.24
C ALA A 121 27.12 9.86 20.52
N GLY A 122 27.70 10.66 21.40
CA GLY A 122 27.17 11.96 21.77
C GLY A 122 28.13 12.65 22.74
N LYS A 123 27.98 13.97 22.89
CA LYS A 123 28.77 14.73 23.87
C LYS A 123 28.53 14.23 25.30
N ILE A 124 27.29 13.83 25.59
CA ILE A 124 26.87 13.28 26.88
C ILE A 124 25.88 12.14 26.60
N ILE A 125 26.07 11.00 27.26
CA ILE A 125 25.15 9.86 27.24
C ILE A 125 24.77 9.58 28.69
N HIS A 126 23.50 9.82 29.03
CA HIS A 126 22.96 9.48 30.34
C HIS A 126 22.38 8.07 30.29
N LEU A 127 22.92 7.16 31.10
CA LEU A 127 22.38 5.83 31.31
C LEU A 127 21.93 5.76 32.76
N ASN A 128 20.62 5.72 32.97
CA ASN A 128 19.99 5.67 34.29
C ASN A 128 19.19 4.38 34.44
#